data_AF-A0A1C6TUP8-F1
#
_entry.id   AF-A0A1C6TUP8-F1
#
_cell.length_a   1.000
_cell.length_b   1.000
_cell.length_c   1.000
_cell.angle_alpha   90.00
_cell.angle_beta   90.00
_cell.angle_gamma   90.00
#
_symmetry.space_group_name_H-M   'P 1'
#
loop_
_entity.id
_entity.type
_entity.pdbx_description
1 polymer ?
#
loop_
_entity_poly.entity_id
_entity_poly.type
_entity_poly.pdbx_seq_one_letter_code
_entity_poly.pdbx_strand_id
1 'polypeptide(L)'
;MTTTSTTRPGRAAPLAAGWLGLWGVLAMVGTLTGHGYPLGANDAYGEASLLRLLPVRYGPPVFAVVLLGAAVAALAMVGTARPSRPLRGLLLAYGWAVAVLLAVVVPDVRVLMILAYLPMLIIGAPFGWPPVDYAEIFNWTLAAKFSGLVAGVLLAAAVLAWQRRTAGSCVACGRDGDEAGWTTPAAAARWGRWAAWSAAAIPLVYAATRFAWVLGIPLGLSREFLTEMHDNGLVWAGAGLGAFATVGAVLTIGLVRRWGEVFPRWLPRLGGRRVPPLLAVVPGTLVAIAVTAGSLGELANSDFWQMAGGFSSANAPMLLWPLWGPALGAATLAYHLRRRGACASCRRPWPGPVARA
;
A
#
# COMPACT_ATOMS: atom_id res chain seq x y z
N MET A 1 28.78 24.49 17.38
CA MET A 1 28.35 23.67 16.21
C MET A 1 26.90 23.26 16.39
N THR A 2 25.99 24.08 15.87
CA THR A 2 24.55 23.83 15.81
C THR A 2 24.28 22.85 14.68
N THR A 3 24.19 21.56 15.00
CA THR A 3 23.66 20.55 14.09
C THR A 3 22.17 20.81 13.89
N THR A 4 21.85 21.62 12.89
CA THR A 4 20.50 21.73 12.32
C THR A 4 20.15 20.35 11.78
N SER A 5 19.49 19.53 12.60
CA SER A 5 18.82 18.33 12.13
C SER A 5 17.73 18.79 11.17
N THR A 6 18.06 18.82 9.87
CA THR A 6 17.11 19.05 8.80
C THR A 6 16.08 17.93 8.89
N THR A 7 14.95 18.26 9.50
CA THR A 7 13.89 17.28 9.70
C THR A 7 13.37 16.89 8.32
N ARG A 8 13.46 15.58 7.99
CA ARG A 8 12.95 14.95 6.75
C ARG A 8 11.53 15.39 6.30
N PRO A 9 10.58 15.80 7.16
CA PRO A 9 9.25 16.24 6.72
C PRO A 9 9.24 17.51 5.86
N GLY A 10 10.27 18.36 5.94
CA GLY A 10 10.33 19.61 5.18
C GLY A 10 10.46 19.41 3.67
N ARG A 11 10.98 18.26 3.22
CA ARG A 11 11.21 17.97 1.79
C ARG A 11 10.03 17.30 1.10
N ALA A 12 9.05 16.77 1.83
CA ALA A 12 7.92 16.04 1.23
C ALA A 12 7.08 16.93 0.31
N ALA A 13 6.75 18.15 0.76
CA ALA A 13 5.95 19.10 -0.03
C ALA A 13 6.62 19.54 -1.35
N PRO A 14 7.89 20.01 -1.38
CA PRO A 14 8.54 20.36 -2.64
C PRO A 14 8.78 19.15 -3.56
N LEU A 15 9.08 17.96 -2.99
CA LEU A 15 9.21 16.74 -3.78
C LEU A 15 7.86 16.33 -4.40
N ALA A 16 6.78 16.38 -3.63
CA ALA A 16 5.44 16.13 -4.14
C ALA A 16 5.08 17.13 -5.25
N ALA A 17 5.33 18.43 -5.03
CA ALA A 17 5.08 19.47 -6.02
C ALA A 17 5.85 19.25 -7.33
N GLY A 18 7.15 18.95 -7.25
CA GLY A 18 7.97 18.68 -8.44
C GLY A 18 7.50 17.43 -9.19
N TRP A 19 7.21 16.34 -8.46
CA TRP A 19 6.76 15.09 -9.06
C TRP A 19 5.37 15.20 -9.71
N LEU A 20 4.41 15.81 -9.00
CA LEU A 20 3.07 16.07 -9.51
C LEU A 20 3.10 17.07 -10.67
N GLY A 21 3.94 18.09 -10.60
CA GLY A 21 4.12 19.07 -11.67
C GLY A 21 4.65 18.43 -12.95
N LEU A 22 5.68 17.58 -12.85
CA LEU A 22 6.22 16.83 -13.99
C LEU A 22 5.14 15.97 -14.66
N TRP A 23 4.43 15.14 -13.89
CA TRP A 23 3.38 14.28 -14.43
C TRP A 23 2.15 15.06 -14.91
N GLY A 24 1.86 16.21 -14.30
CA GLY A 24 0.82 17.13 -14.75
C GLY A 24 1.15 17.78 -16.08
N VAL A 25 2.42 18.15 -16.31
CA VAL A 25 2.90 18.64 -17.62
C VAL A 25 2.86 17.53 -18.66
N LEU A 26 3.27 16.30 -18.32
CA LEU A 26 3.14 15.16 -19.24
C LEU A 26 1.68 14.89 -19.62
N ALA A 27 0.75 14.96 -18.66
CA ALA A 27 -0.68 14.84 -18.92
C ALA A 27 -1.22 16.01 -19.78
N MET A 28 -0.71 17.23 -19.58
CA MET A 28 -1.04 18.39 -20.41
C MET A 28 -0.53 18.19 -21.85
N VAL A 29 0.70 17.73 -22.04
CA VAL A 29 1.25 17.39 -23.35
C VAL A 29 0.39 16.32 -24.02
N GLY A 30 -0.01 15.28 -23.28
CA GLY A 30 -0.93 14.26 -23.81
C GLY A 30 -2.31 14.80 -24.17
N THR A 31 -2.79 15.84 -23.46
CA THR A 31 -4.03 16.55 -23.80
C THR A 31 -3.90 17.29 -25.13
N LEU A 32 -2.77 17.98 -25.34
CA LEU A 32 -2.54 18.80 -26.54
C LEU A 32 -2.22 17.95 -27.77
N THR A 33 -1.50 16.85 -27.58
CA THR A 33 -1.03 15.98 -28.68
C THR A 33 -1.98 14.82 -28.96
N GLY A 34 -2.85 14.46 -28.02
CA GLY A 34 -3.69 13.25 -28.10
C GLY A 34 -2.94 11.94 -27.86
N HIS A 35 -1.65 11.97 -27.50
CA HIS A 35 -0.79 10.78 -27.37
C HIS A 35 -0.27 10.59 -25.94
N GLY A 36 0.22 9.38 -25.64
CA GLY A 36 1.01 9.10 -24.43
C GLY A 36 0.21 8.87 -23.13
N TYR A 37 -1.12 8.88 -23.17
CA TYR A 37 -1.97 8.58 -22.01
C TYR A 37 -2.13 7.07 -21.80
N PRO A 38 -1.60 6.47 -20.72
CA PRO A 38 -1.56 5.01 -20.60
C PRO A 38 -2.69 4.41 -19.75
N LEU A 39 -3.56 5.25 -19.18
CA LEU A 39 -4.56 4.84 -18.19
C LEU A 39 -5.97 4.75 -18.81
N GLY A 40 -6.91 4.25 -18.00
CA GLY A 40 -8.32 4.16 -18.36
C GLY A 40 -8.57 3.28 -19.57
N ALA A 41 -9.40 3.74 -20.51
CA ALA A 41 -9.76 2.97 -21.70
C ALA A 41 -8.56 2.65 -22.64
N ASN A 42 -7.39 3.26 -22.44
CA ASN A 42 -6.17 2.95 -23.21
C ASN A 42 -5.33 1.82 -22.59
N ASP A 43 -5.74 1.31 -21.43
CA ASP A 43 -5.04 0.26 -20.70
C ASP A 43 -5.53 -1.13 -21.13
N ALA A 44 -4.77 -1.81 -21.99
CA ALA A 44 -5.13 -3.12 -22.54
C ALA A 44 -5.33 -4.22 -21.48
N TYR A 45 -4.75 -4.05 -20.28
CA TYR A 45 -4.88 -4.98 -19.15
C TYR A 45 -5.64 -4.34 -17.98
N GLY A 46 -6.50 -3.36 -18.27
CA GLY A 46 -7.18 -2.53 -17.29
C GLY A 46 -8.53 -3.05 -16.82
N GLU A 47 -8.89 -4.32 -17.05
CA GLU A 47 -10.25 -4.84 -16.75
C GLU A 47 -10.65 -4.69 -15.28
N ALA A 48 -9.70 -4.94 -14.37
CA ALA A 48 -9.85 -4.75 -12.93
C ALA A 48 -9.42 -3.33 -12.46
N SER A 49 -9.15 -2.40 -13.36
CA SER A 49 -8.80 -1.02 -13.03
C SER A 49 -10.04 -0.20 -12.70
N LEU A 50 -9.99 0.56 -11.60
CA LEU A 50 -11.05 1.53 -11.26
C LEU A 50 -11.20 2.64 -12.30
N LEU A 51 -10.18 2.86 -13.13
CA LEU A 51 -10.20 3.86 -14.19
C LEU A 51 -10.70 3.31 -15.52
N ARG A 52 -11.05 2.02 -15.65
CA ARG A 52 -11.33 1.36 -16.94
C ARG A 52 -12.35 2.08 -17.83
N LEU A 53 -13.35 2.73 -17.23
CA LEU A 53 -14.40 3.45 -17.94
C LEU A 53 -14.03 4.89 -18.31
N LEU A 54 -12.86 5.38 -17.89
CA LEU A 54 -12.39 6.74 -18.18
C LEU A 54 -12.00 6.85 -19.65
N PRO A 55 -12.75 7.61 -20.47
CA PRO A 55 -12.45 7.73 -21.89
C PRO A 55 -11.13 8.46 -22.12
N VAL A 56 -10.38 8.04 -23.15
CA VAL A 56 -9.08 8.62 -23.51
C VAL A 56 -9.16 10.12 -23.77
N ARG A 57 -10.30 10.62 -24.29
CA ARG A 57 -10.52 12.05 -24.52
C ARG A 57 -10.56 12.92 -23.25
N TYR A 58 -10.93 12.34 -22.10
CA TYR A 58 -11.07 13.08 -20.84
C TYR A 58 -9.95 12.76 -19.85
N GLY A 59 -9.26 11.62 -20.01
CA GLY A 59 -8.19 11.20 -19.11
C GLY A 59 -7.08 12.25 -18.97
N PRO A 60 -6.35 12.59 -20.04
CA PRO A 60 -5.25 13.57 -20.00
C PRO A 60 -5.64 14.93 -19.40
N PRO A 61 -6.72 15.61 -19.84
CA PRO A 61 -7.05 16.93 -19.29
C PRO A 61 -7.43 16.87 -17.82
N VAL A 62 -8.15 15.84 -17.38
CA VAL A 62 -8.51 15.66 -15.97
C VAL A 62 -7.26 15.45 -15.12
N PHE A 63 -6.35 14.55 -15.54
CA PHE A 63 -5.11 14.33 -14.81
C PHE A 63 -4.21 15.57 -14.84
N ALA A 64 -4.15 16.33 -15.93
CA ALA A 64 -3.38 17.58 -15.97
C ALA A 64 -3.88 18.59 -14.93
N VAL A 65 -5.19 18.85 -14.89
CA VAL A 65 -5.80 19.78 -13.92
C VAL A 65 -5.59 19.30 -12.48
N VAL A 66 -5.85 18.01 -12.21
CA VAL A 66 -5.72 17.44 -10.88
C VAL A 66 -4.27 17.45 -10.39
N LEU A 67 -3.31 17.05 -11.23
CA LEU A 67 -1.91 16.97 -10.84
C LEU A 67 -1.27 18.35 -10.69
N LEU A 68 -1.55 19.29 -11.61
CA LEU A 68 -1.03 20.66 -11.52
C LEU A 68 -1.66 21.40 -10.33
N GLY A 69 -2.97 21.23 -10.09
CA GLY A 69 -3.64 21.78 -8.92
C GLY A 69 -3.06 21.22 -7.61
N ALA A 70 -2.76 19.93 -7.56
CA ALA A 70 -2.13 19.30 -6.40
C ALA A 70 -0.67 19.75 -6.21
N ALA A 71 0.06 20.03 -7.30
CA ALA A 71 1.39 20.61 -7.23
C ALA A 71 1.34 22.03 -6.61
N VAL A 72 0.40 22.88 -7.06
CA VAL A 72 0.18 24.22 -6.49
C VAL A 72 -0.22 24.13 -5.02
N ALA A 73 -1.14 23.22 -4.66
CA ALA A 73 -1.54 23.00 -3.28
C ALA A 73 -0.35 22.55 -2.41
N ALA A 74 0.51 21.64 -2.91
CA ALA A 74 1.71 21.19 -2.21
C ALA A 74 2.71 22.34 -2.01
N LEU A 75 2.88 23.23 -2.99
CA LEU A 75 3.71 24.45 -2.85
C LEU A 75 3.13 25.40 -1.79
N ALA A 76 1.82 25.62 -1.79
CA ALA A 76 1.16 26.44 -0.76
C ALA A 76 1.39 25.88 0.66
N MET A 77 1.48 24.56 0.81
CA MET A 77 1.78 23.89 2.08
C MET A 77 3.24 24.04 2.56
N VAL A 78 4.16 24.46 1.68
CA VAL A 78 5.54 24.80 2.07
C VAL A 78 5.55 26.06 2.94
N GLY A 79 4.65 27.00 2.67
CA GLY A 79 4.55 28.29 3.35
C GLY A 79 4.34 28.20 4.86
N THR A 80 4.68 29.29 5.55
CA THR A 80 4.45 29.48 6.99
C THR A 80 3.11 30.14 7.31
N ALA A 81 2.42 30.65 6.28
CA ALA A 81 1.12 31.28 6.43
C ALA A 81 0.09 30.31 7.01
N ARG A 82 -0.68 30.80 7.99
CA ARG A 82 -1.83 30.06 8.52
C ARG A 82 -3.06 30.41 7.67
N PRO A 83 -3.58 29.47 6.87
CA PRO A 83 -4.79 29.73 6.09
C PRO A 83 -5.98 29.96 7.02
N SER A 84 -7.02 30.60 6.49
CA SER A 84 -8.34 30.62 7.14
C SER A 84 -8.87 29.19 7.33
N ARG A 85 -9.74 28.99 8.33
CA ARG A 85 -10.36 27.68 8.61
C ARG A 85 -11.00 27.01 7.36
N PRO A 86 -11.79 27.71 6.52
CA PRO A 86 -12.38 27.08 5.33
C PRO A 86 -11.32 26.68 4.30
N LEU A 87 -10.34 27.55 4.02
CA LEU A 87 -9.25 27.24 3.09
C LEU A 87 -8.42 26.05 3.59
N ARG A 88 -8.19 25.96 4.91
CA ARG A 88 -7.53 24.79 5.51
C ARG A 88 -8.30 23.51 5.21
N GLY A 89 -9.61 23.52 5.45
CA GLY A 89 -10.47 22.36 5.18
C GLY A 89 -10.42 21.94 3.71
N LEU A 90 -10.53 22.90 2.80
CA LEU A 90 -10.49 22.65 1.36
C LEU A 90 -9.15 22.04 0.90
N LEU A 91 -8.02 22.59 1.34
CA LEU A 91 -6.70 22.08 0.99
C LEU A 91 -6.44 20.68 1.56
N LEU A 92 -6.91 20.40 2.78
CA LEU A 92 -6.84 19.05 3.35
C LEU A 92 -7.70 18.06 2.58
N ALA A 93 -8.94 18.42 2.28
CA ALA A 93 -9.87 17.57 1.54
C ALA A 93 -9.34 17.26 0.15
N TYR A 94 -8.93 18.29 -0.60
CA TYR A 94 -8.34 18.14 -1.92
C TYR A 94 -7.03 17.33 -1.88
N GLY A 95 -6.10 17.68 -0.99
CA GLY A 95 -4.81 16.99 -0.87
C GLY A 95 -4.96 15.51 -0.52
N TRP A 96 -5.83 15.15 0.42
CA TRP A 96 -6.11 13.76 0.76
C TRP A 96 -6.87 13.03 -0.34
N ALA A 97 -7.84 13.67 -1.00
CA ALA A 97 -8.56 13.07 -2.12
C ALA A 97 -7.61 12.71 -3.27
N VAL A 98 -6.71 13.63 -3.66
CA VAL A 98 -5.72 13.37 -4.69
C VAL A 98 -4.68 12.33 -4.24
N ALA A 99 -4.25 12.36 -2.97
CA ALA A 99 -3.34 11.34 -2.45
C ALA A 99 -3.95 9.93 -2.50
N VAL A 100 -5.23 9.78 -2.15
CA VAL A 100 -5.97 8.52 -2.23
C VAL A 100 -6.19 8.10 -3.69
N LEU A 101 -6.59 9.03 -4.56
CA LEU A 101 -6.71 8.78 -6.00
C LEU A 101 -5.40 8.18 -6.54
N LEU A 102 -4.27 8.80 -6.24
CA LEU A 102 -2.97 8.38 -6.77
C LEU A 102 -2.40 7.12 -6.10
N ALA A 103 -2.62 6.93 -4.79
CA ALA A 103 -2.08 5.79 -4.06
C ALA A 103 -2.97 4.54 -4.12
N VAL A 104 -4.27 4.67 -4.36
CA VAL A 104 -5.24 3.59 -4.25
C VAL A 104 -6.06 3.38 -5.53
N VAL A 105 -6.44 4.44 -6.24
CA VAL A 105 -7.34 4.33 -7.41
C VAL A 105 -6.56 4.13 -8.72
N VAL A 106 -5.43 4.82 -8.87
CA VAL A 106 -4.54 4.67 -10.04
C VAL A 106 -3.85 3.31 -10.07
N PRO A 107 -3.29 2.79 -8.96
CA PRO A 107 -2.76 1.44 -8.92
C PRO A 107 -3.90 0.42 -9.02
N ASP A 108 -3.68 -0.65 -9.76
CA ASP A 108 -4.57 -1.81 -9.82
C ASP A 108 -3.88 -3.05 -9.21
N VAL A 109 -4.52 -4.21 -9.34
CA VAL A 109 -3.98 -5.50 -8.91
C VAL A 109 -2.59 -5.81 -9.51
N ARG A 110 -2.21 -5.21 -10.65
CA ARG A 110 -0.88 -5.43 -11.24
C ARG A 110 0.24 -4.85 -10.38
N VAL A 111 0.02 -3.74 -9.69
CA VAL A 111 1.03 -3.21 -8.75
C VAL A 111 1.26 -4.21 -7.61
N LEU A 112 0.18 -4.82 -7.10
CA LEU A 112 0.30 -5.90 -6.10
C LEU A 112 1.03 -7.12 -6.66
N MET A 113 0.67 -7.58 -7.86
CA MET A 113 1.32 -8.72 -8.51
C MET A 113 2.82 -8.46 -8.69
N ILE A 114 3.20 -7.29 -9.20
CA ILE A 114 4.61 -6.95 -9.37
C ILE A 114 5.31 -6.91 -8.01
N LEU A 115 4.73 -6.29 -6.98
CA LEU A 115 5.35 -6.31 -5.64
C LEU A 115 5.55 -7.73 -5.10
N ALA A 116 4.64 -8.67 -5.39
CA ALA A 116 4.75 -10.06 -4.97
C ALA A 116 5.79 -10.85 -5.78
N TYR A 117 5.83 -10.67 -7.11
CA TYR A 117 6.71 -11.42 -8.01
C TYR A 117 8.07 -10.77 -8.22
N LEU A 118 8.27 -9.50 -7.84
CA LEU A 118 9.52 -8.78 -8.07
C LEU A 118 10.76 -9.51 -7.52
N PRO A 119 10.74 -10.11 -6.31
CA PRO A 119 11.88 -10.90 -5.83
C PRO A 119 12.20 -12.09 -6.76
N MET A 120 11.18 -12.78 -7.26
CA MET A 120 11.32 -13.90 -8.19
C MET A 120 11.89 -13.42 -9.53
N LEU A 121 11.37 -12.33 -10.09
CA LEU A 121 11.84 -11.74 -11.34
C LEU A 121 13.31 -11.27 -11.23
N ILE A 122 13.68 -10.59 -10.14
CA ILE A 122 15.05 -10.10 -9.95
C ILE A 122 16.04 -11.24 -9.74
N ILE A 123 15.71 -12.23 -8.89
CA ILE A 123 16.62 -13.33 -8.57
C ILE A 123 16.73 -14.29 -9.76
N GLY A 124 15.64 -14.51 -10.49
CA GLY A 124 15.59 -15.42 -11.63
C GLY A 124 16.19 -14.84 -12.91
N ALA A 125 16.11 -13.52 -13.14
CA ALA A 125 16.57 -12.87 -14.37
C ALA A 125 18.02 -13.27 -14.81
N PRO A 126 19.02 -13.33 -13.91
CA PRO A 126 20.38 -13.78 -14.27
C PRO A 126 20.46 -15.21 -14.81
N PHE A 127 19.43 -16.03 -14.56
CA PHE A 127 19.34 -17.44 -14.95
C PHE A 127 18.37 -17.66 -16.13
N GLY A 128 17.83 -16.58 -16.73
CA GLY A 128 16.84 -16.68 -17.80
C GLY A 128 15.47 -17.21 -17.33
N TRP A 129 15.15 -17.06 -16.04
CA TRP A 129 13.92 -17.55 -15.44
C TRP A 129 13.16 -16.45 -14.70
N PRO A 130 11.82 -16.39 -14.73
CA PRO A 130 10.95 -17.14 -15.62
C PRO A 130 11.13 -16.69 -17.10
N PRO A 131 10.76 -17.54 -18.08
CA PRO A 131 10.86 -17.22 -19.50
C PRO A 131 9.73 -16.26 -19.92
N VAL A 132 9.81 -15.02 -19.45
CA VAL A 132 8.83 -13.96 -19.69
C VAL A 132 9.47 -12.79 -20.41
N ASP A 133 8.68 -12.09 -21.23
CA ASP A 133 9.12 -10.83 -21.80
C ASP A 133 8.99 -9.70 -20.76
N TYR A 134 10.15 -9.23 -20.30
CA TYR A 134 10.23 -8.13 -19.34
C TYR A 134 9.70 -6.81 -19.91
N ALA A 135 9.74 -6.60 -21.23
CA ALA A 135 9.23 -5.39 -21.86
C ALA A 135 7.69 -5.32 -21.82
N GLU A 136 7.02 -6.46 -21.91
CA GLU A 136 5.55 -6.54 -21.76
C GLU A 136 5.12 -6.28 -20.32
N ILE A 137 5.89 -6.80 -19.35
CA ILE A 137 5.65 -6.59 -17.92
C ILE A 137 5.92 -5.13 -17.54
N PHE A 138 7.12 -4.62 -17.84
CA PHE A 138 7.59 -3.28 -17.46
C PHE A 138 7.28 -2.23 -18.53
N ASN A 139 6.00 -2.11 -18.87
CA ASN A 139 5.52 -1.17 -19.86
C ASN A 139 5.25 0.25 -19.29
N TRP A 140 4.92 1.18 -20.19
CA TRP A 140 4.61 2.58 -19.85
C TRP A 140 3.43 2.72 -18.87
N THR A 141 2.41 1.88 -18.99
CA THR A 141 1.26 1.89 -18.08
C THR A 141 1.63 1.49 -16.67
N LEU A 142 2.43 0.43 -16.51
CA LEU A 142 2.92 0.02 -15.20
C LEU A 142 3.79 1.12 -14.58
N ALA A 143 4.66 1.74 -15.37
CA ALA A 143 5.49 2.87 -14.91
C ALA A 143 4.64 4.05 -14.43
N ALA A 144 3.57 4.40 -15.15
CA ALA A 144 2.62 5.44 -14.73
C ALA A 144 1.90 5.08 -13.43
N LYS A 145 1.48 3.81 -13.24
CA LYS A 145 0.83 3.35 -12.01
C LYS A 145 1.75 3.40 -10.78
N PHE A 146 2.99 2.92 -10.91
CA PHE A 146 3.98 3.06 -9.85
C PHE A 146 4.32 4.52 -9.56
N SER A 147 4.40 5.36 -10.60
CA SER A 147 4.64 6.79 -10.44
C SER A 147 3.49 7.49 -9.73
N GLY A 148 2.25 7.09 -10.00
CA GLY A 148 1.05 7.49 -9.26
C GLY A 148 1.14 7.09 -7.79
N LEU A 149 1.50 5.83 -7.49
CA LEU A 149 1.68 5.38 -6.11
C LEU A 149 2.72 6.23 -5.35
N VAL A 150 3.88 6.49 -5.98
CA VAL A 150 4.93 7.36 -5.41
C VAL A 150 4.40 8.78 -5.19
N ALA A 151 3.70 9.35 -6.17
CA ALA A 151 3.11 10.69 -6.08
C ALA A 151 2.09 10.79 -4.93
N GLY A 152 1.22 9.78 -4.79
CA GLY A 152 0.23 9.70 -3.73
C GLY A 152 0.86 9.62 -2.34
N VAL A 153 1.91 8.81 -2.17
CA VAL A 153 2.66 8.71 -0.90
C VAL A 153 3.38 10.01 -0.57
N LEU A 154 4.05 10.65 -1.53
CA LEU A 154 4.71 11.94 -1.33
C LEU A 154 3.71 13.03 -0.94
N LEU A 155 2.57 13.09 -1.63
CA LEU A 155 1.52 14.05 -1.34
C LEU A 155 0.88 13.78 0.03
N ALA A 156 0.57 12.53 0.37
CA ALA A 156 0.06 12.17 1.70
C ALA A 156 1.03 12.60 2.81
N ALA A 157 2.34 12.40 2.61
CA ALA A 157 3.36 12.86 3.56
C ALA A 157 3.40 14.38 3.68
N ALA A 158 3.27 15.12 2.57
CA ALA A 158 3.20 16.59 2.56
C ALA A 158 1.95 17.11 3.28
N VAL A 159 0.77 16.57 2.93
CA VAL A 159 -0.52 16.92 3.53
C VAL A 159 -0.52 16.61 5.01
N LEU A 160 -0.03 15.44 5.43
CA LEU A 160 0.05 15.06 6.84
C LEU A 160 1.00 15.96 7.63
N ALA A 161 2.16 16.32 7.07
CA ALA A 161 3.10 17.23 7.71
C ALA A 161 2.49 18.62 7.90
N TRP A 162 1.76 19.11 6.89
CA TRP A 162 1.06 20.40 6.94
C TRP A 162 -0.16 20.38 7.87
N GLN A 163 -0.94 19.31 7.86
CA GLN A 163 -2.05 19.08 8.78
C GLN A 163 -1.58 19.13 10.24
N ARG A 164 -0.47 18.45 10.54
CA ARG A 164 0.15 18.44 11.87
C ARG A 164 0.61 19.83 12.29
N ARG A 165 1.31 20.53 11.40
CA ARG A 165 1.81 21.90 11.63
C ARG A 165 0.66 22.87 11.92
N THR A 166 -0.38 22.85 11.10
CA THR A 166 -1.53 23.75 11.23
C THR A 166 -2.44 23.41 12.41
N ALA A 167 -2.39 22.16 12.91
CA ALA A 167 -3.04 21.74 14.15
C ALA A 167 -2.23 22.04 15.42
N GLY A 168 -1.00 22.56 15.30
CA GLY A 168 -0.12 22.81 16.46
C GLY A 168 0.55 21.55 17.04
N SER A 169 0.40 20.40 16.39
CA SER A 169 1.07 19.15 16.77
C SER A 169 2.50 19.08 16.22
N CYS A 170 3.34 18.23 16.82
CA CYS A 170 4.69 18.00 16.33
C CYS A 170 4.66 17.40 14.91
N VAL A 171 5.27 18.07 13.93
CA VAL A 171 5.29 17.61 12.52
C VAL A 171 5.88 16.20 12.38
N ALA A 172 6.90 15.87 13.16
CA ALA A 172 7.59 14.58 13.07
C ALA A 172 6.78 13.41 13.64
N CYS A 173 6.16 13.56 14.82
CA CYS A 173 5.49 12.46 15.51
C CYS A 173 3.97 12.59 15.67
N GLY A 174 3.41 13.76 15.36
CA GLY A 174 1.98 14.07 15.50
C GLY A 174 1.50 14.34 16.92
N ARG A 175 2.40 14.39 17.92
CA ARG A 175 2.02 14.65 19.33
C ARG A 175 1.75 16.13 19.57
N ASP A 176 0.63 16.43 20.19
CA ASP A 176 0.18 17.76 20.65
C ASP A 176 0.10 17.85 22.19
N GLY A 177 0.13 16.70 22.89
CA GLY A 177 0.19 16.60 24.35
C GLY A 177 -1.10 16.11 24.97
N ASP A 178 -2.08 15.83 24.12
CA ASP A 178 -3.35 15.20 24.44
C ASP A 178 -3.51 13.96 23.56
N GLU A 179 -2.67 12.95 23.81
CA GLU A 179 -2.68 11.76 22.96
C GLU A 179 -3.91 10.89 23.25
N ALA A 180 -4.71 10.66 22.20
CA ALA A 180 -5.87 9.79 22.27
C ALA A 180 -5.50 8.39 22.83
N GLY A 181 -6.28 7.91 23.81
CA GLY A 181 -6.01 6.68 24.56
C GLY A 181 -5.84 5.43 23.69
N TRP A 182 -6.51 5.35 22.53
CA TRP A 182 -6.39 4.25 21.57
C TRP A 182 -4.99 4.13 20.95
N THR A 183 -4.23 5.24 20.93
CA THR A 183 -2.89 5.28 20.36
C THR A 183 -1.81 4.79 21.32
N THR A 184 -2.12 4.64 22.62
CA THR A 184 -1.16 4.20 23.65
C THR A 184 -0.60 2.80 23.35
N PRO A 185 0.62 2.45 23.80
CA PRO A 185 1.20 1.12 23.55
C PRO A 185 0.29 -0.03 23.99
N ALA A 186 -0.35 0.10 25.16
CA ALA A 186 -1.23 -0.92 25.70
C ALA A 186 -2.51 -1.07 24.86
N ALA A 187 -3.16 0.03 24.48
CA ALA A 187 -4.33 -0.03 23.60
C ALA A 187 -3.97 -0.59 22.22
N ALA A 188 -2.89 -0.09 21.61
CA ALA A 188 -2.33 -0.58 20.34
C ALA A 188 -1.96 -2.07 20.38
N ALA A 189 -1.48 -2.58 21.51
CA ALA A 189 -1.24 -4.02 21.68
C ALA A 189 -2.52 -4.85 21.63
N ARG A 190 -3.65 -4.33 22.14
CA ARG A 190 -4.94 -5.04 22.17
C ARG A 190 -5.60 -5.09 20.81
N TRP A 191 -5.88 -3.93 20.21
CA TRP A 191 -6.55 -3.89 18.91
C TRP A 191 -5.63 -4.34 17.77
N GLY A 192 -4.32 -4.08 17.87
CA GLY A 192 -3.33 -4.54 16.90
C GLY A 192 -3.18 -6.05 16.82
N ARG A 193 -3.45 -6.77 17.92
CA ARG A 193 -3.48 -8.24 17.96
C ARG A 193 -4.59 -8.78 17.06
N TRP A 194 -5.80 -8.25 17.19
CA TRP A 194 -6.92 -8.63 16.35
C TRP A 194 -6.64 -8.30 14.88
N ALA A 195 -6.18 -7.07 14.60
CA ALA A 195 -5.82 -6.67 13.24
C ALA A 195 -4.78 -7.60 12.60
N ALA A 196 -3.71 -7.96 13.32
CA ALA A 196 -2.67 -8.85 12.80
C ALA A 196 -3.17 -10.27 12.55
N TRP A 197 -3.97 -10.84 13.46
CA TRP A 197 -4.54 -12.17 13.27
C TRP A 197 -5.56 -12.20 12.13
N SER A 198 -6.43 -11.20 12.02
CA SER A 198 -7.34 -11.07 10.88
C SER A 198 -6.58 -10.93 9.57
N ALA A 199 -5.55 -10.09 9.53
CA ALA A 199 -4.71 -9.91 8.35
C ALA A 199 -3.91 -11.16 7.96
N ALA A 200 -3.53 -12.00 8.92
CA ALA A 200 -2.83 -13.26 8.67
C ALA A 200 -3.79 -14.40 8.27
N ALA A 201 -5.00 -14.44 8.84
CA ALA A 201 -5.98 -15.49 8.56
C ALA A 201 -6.41 -15.49 7.09
N ILE A 202 -6.61 -14.32 6.49
CA ILE A 202 -7.10 -14.18 5.11
C ILE A 202 -6.18 -14.90 4.09
N PRO A 203 -4.87 -14.59 3.99
CA PRO A 203 -3.97 -15.31 3.10
C PRO A 203 -3.76 -16.79 3.50
N LEU A 204 -3.94 -17.17 4.78
CA LEU A 204 -3.85 -18.57 5.20
C LEU A 204 -5.03 -19.41 4.70
N VAL A 205 -6.24 -18.85 4.68
CA VAL A 205 -7.43 -19.51 4.10
C VAL A 205 -7.23 -19.76 2.60
N TYR A 206 -6.65 -18.78 1.90
CA TYR A 206 -6.24 -18.94 0.50
C TYR A 206 -5.17 -20.03 0.35
N ALA A 207 -4.11 -20.00 1.17
CA ALA A 207 -3.03 -20.97 1.12
C ALA A 207 -3.51 -22.40 1.40
N ALA A 208 -4.44 -22.58 2.35
CA ALA A 208 -5.04 -23.89 2.65
C ALA A 208 -5.72 -24.50 1.43
N THR A 209 -6.41 -23.68 0.62
CA THR A 209 -7.05 -24.13 -0.63
C THR A 209 -5.99 -24.60 -1.63
N ARG A 210 -4.89 -23.86 -1.78
CA ARG A 210 -3.78 -24.23 -2.68
C ARG A 210 -3.07 -25.50 -2.24
N PHE A 211 -2.82 -25.69 -0.95
CA PHE A 211 -2.22 -26.92 -0.43
C PHE A 211 -3.17 -28.11 -0.50
N ALA A 212 -4.48 -27.91 -0.35
CA ALA A 212 -5.46 -28.98 -0.55
C ALA A 212 -5.39 -29.54 -1.99
N TRP A 213 -5.27 -28.67 -2.99
CA TRP A 213 -5.10 -29.09 -4.39
C TRP A 213 -3.80 -29.89 -4.60
N VAL A 214 -2.69 -29.47 -3.99
CA VAL A 214 -1.43 -30.25 -4.00
C VAL A 214 -1.64 -31.66 -3.44
N LEU A 215 -2.42 -31.80 -2.37
CA LEU A 215 -2.74 -33.06 -1.71
C LEU A 215 -3.81 -33.91 -2.44
N GLY A 216 -4.27 -33.48 -3.62
CA GLY A 216 -5.29 -34.22 -4.38
C GLY A 216 -6.72 -34.01 -3.86
N ILE A 217 -6.96 -33.00 -3.01
CA ILE A 217 -8.28 -32.67 -2.50
C ILE A 217 -8.91 -31.62 -3.43
N PRO A 218 -9.98 -31.95 -4.18
CA PRO A 218 -10.57 -31.06 -5.19
C PRO A 218 -11.50 -30.02 -4.55
N LEU A 219 -10.96 -29.14 -3.71
CA LEU A 219 -11.73 -28.05 -3.11
C LEU A 219 -12.19 -27.05 -4.18
N GLY A 220 -13.46 -27.16 -4.57
CA GLY A 220 -14.12 -26.22 -5.49
C GLY A 220 -13.71 -26.39 -6.95
N LEU A 221 -13.06 -27.51 -7.29
CA LEU A 221 -12.68 -27.90 -8.65
C LEU A 221 -13.30 -29.27 -8.98
N SER A 222 -13.47 -29.57 -10.27
CA SER A 222 -13.74 -30.94 -10.69
C SER A 222 -12.49 -31.82 -10.48
N ARG A 223 -12.67 -33.14 -10.33
CA ARG A 223 -11.53 -34.06 -10.15
C ARG A 223 -10.67 -34.09 -11.40
N GLU A 224 -11.31 -34.06 -12.56
CA GLU A 224 -10.69 -34.09 -13.88
C GLU A 224 -9.76 -32.88 -14.05
N PHE A 225 -10.23 -31.69 -13.68
CA PHE A 225 -9.41 -30.48 -13.75
C PHE A 225 -8.26 -30.51 -12.74
N LEU A 226 -8.47 -31.05 -11.55
CA LEU A 226 -7.38 -31.21 -10.58
C LEU A 226 -6.29 -32.16 -11.10
N THR A 227 -6.68 -33.29 -11.72
CA THR A 227 -5.74 -34.22 -12.34
C THR A 227 -4.96 -33.53 -13.47
N GLU A 228 -5.64 -32.77 -14.33
CA GLU A 228 -4.98 -31.99 -15.37
C GLU A 228 -3.95 -31.00 -14.78
N MET A 229 -4.29 -30.33 -13.68
CA MET A 229 -3.36 -29.43 -12.98
C MET A 229 -2.13 -30.14 -12.40
N HIS A 230 -2.26 -31.41 -12.00
CA HIS A 230 -1.12 -32.23 -11.58
C HIS A 230 -0.25 -32.62 -12.77
N ASP A 231 -0.88 -33.01 -13.88
CA ASP A 231 -0.20 -33.48 -15.10
C ASP A 231 0.59 -32.36 -15.79
N ASN A 232 0.02 -31.14 -15.87
CA ASN A 232 0.68 -29.99 -16.48
C ASN A 232 1.53 -29.16 -15.50
N GLY A 233 1.56 -29.54 -14.22
CA GLY A 233 2.35 -28.90 -13.17
C GLY A 233 1.80 -27.59 -12.61
N LEU A 234 0.62 -27.12 -13.02
CA LEU A 234 -0.03 -25.91 -12.48
C LEU A 234 -0.28 -25.99 -10.97
N VAL A 235 -0.47 -27.19 -10.42
CA VAL A 235 -0.55 -27.41 -8.97
C VAL A 235 0.67 -26.87 -8.24
N TRP A 236 1.87 -26.96 -8.82
CA TRP A 236 3.11 -26.47 -8.20
C TRP A 236 3.23 -24.95 -8.20
N ALA A 237 2.74 -24.29 -9.25
CA ALA A 237 2.60 -22.83 -9.26
C ALA A 237 1.62 -22.38 -8.17
N GLY A 238 0.49 -23.09 -8.02
CA GLY A 238 -0.46 -22.89 -6.92
C GLY A 238 0.17 -23.09 -5.53
N ALA A 239 1.00 -24.12 -5.37
CA ALA A 239 1.75 -24.38 -4.14
C ALA A 239 2.71 -23.23 -3.79
N GLY A 240 3.42 -22.69 -4.78
CA GLY A 240 4.29 -21.53 -4.61
C GLY A 240 3.54 -20.30 -4.10
N LEU A 241 2.36 -20.03 -4.67
CA LEU A 241 1.46 -18.97 -4.20
C LEU A 241 0.99 -19.20 -2.77
N GLY A 242 0.58 -20.42 -2.43
CA GLY A 242 0.20 -20.81 -1.07
C GLY A 242 1.34 -20.64 -0.06
N ALA A 243 2.56 -21.03 -0.45
CA ALA A 243 3.75 -20.86 0.37
C ALA A 243 4.09 -19.38 0.60
N PHE A 244 4.04 -18.54 -0.45
CA PHE A 244 4.28 -17.11 -0.32
C PHE A 244 3.23 -16.42 0.56
N ALA A 245 1.95 -16.76 0.37
CA ALA A 245 0.86 -16.30 1.23
C ALA A 245 1.08 -16.71 2.70
N THR A 246 1.54 -17.94 2.94
CA THR A 246 1.88 -18.43 4.28
C THR A 246 3.04 -17.67 4.91
N VAL A 247 4.12 -17.42 4.15
CA VAL A 247 5.26 -16.60 4.61
C VAL A 247 4.78 -15.19 4.96
N GLY A 248 3.97 -14.56 4.10
CA GLY A 248 3.38 -13.25 4.35
C GLY A 248 2.51 -13.22 5.61
N ALA A 249 1.71 -14.26 5.84
CA ALA A 249 0.90 -14.42 7.05
C ALA A 249 1.76 -14.55 8.32
N VAL A 250 2.83 -15.36 8.26
CA VAL A 250 3.79 -15.49 9.37
C VAL A 250 4.45 -14.14 9.65
N LEU A 251 4.94 -13.44 8.62
CA LEU A 251 5.50 -12.09 8.74
C LEU A 251 4.53 -11.10 9.38
N THR A 252 3.24 -11.18 9.02
CA THR A 252 2.17 -10.36 9.61
C THR A 252 1.97 -10.66 11.09
N ILE A 253 2.01 -11.93 11.50
CA ILE A 253 1.99 -12.31 12.93
C ILE A 253 3.22 -11.75 13.66
N GLY A 254 4.35 -11.61 12.97
CA GLY A 254 5.55 -10.94 13.47
C GLY A 254 5.30 -9.54 14.02
N LEU A 255 4.33 -8.80 13.47
CA LEU A 255 3.95 -7.48 13.95
C LEU A 255 3.43 -7.47 15.40
N VAL A 256 3.03 -8.62 15.96
CA VAL A 256 2.52 -8.76 17.33
C VAL A 256 3.30 -9.75 18.18
N ARG A 257 4.43 -10.26 17.67
CA ARG A 257 5.30 -11.22 18.36
C ARG A 257 6.70 -10.64 18.57
N ARG A 258 7.40 -11.17 19.57
CA ARG A 258 8.74 -10.70 19.98
C ARG A 258 9.77 -10.76 18.85
N TRP A 259 9.66 -11.72 17.93
CA TRP A 259 10.62 -11.89 16.83
C TRP A 259 10.50 -10.80 15.76
N GLY A 260 9.35 -10.12 15.64
CA GLY A 260 9.23 -8.90 14.84
C GLY A 260 9.82 -7.67 15.54
N GLU A 261 10.20 -7.79 16.82
CA GLU A 261 10.79 -6.69 17.58
C GLU A 261 12.29 -6.84 17.81
N VAL A 262 12.74 -8.08 17.93
CA VAL A 262 14.12 -8.49 18.13
C VAL A 262 14.39 -9.67 17.21
N PHE A 263 15.44 -9.58 16.40
CA PHE A 263 15.80 -10.67 15.50
C PHE A 263 16.05 -11.96 16.29
N PRO A 264 15.49 -13.11 15.85
CA PRO A 264 15.77 -14.40 16.46
C PRO A 264 17.26 -14.68 16.61
N ARG A 265 17.67 -15.28 17.73
CA ARG A 265 19.10 -15.49 18.07
C ARG A 265 19.87 -16.36 17.07
N TRP A 266 19.17 -17.18 16.30
CA TRP A 266 19.76 -18.05 15.28
C TRP A 266 20.13 -17.33 13.98
N LEU A 267 19.67 -16.08 13.77
CA LEU A 267 20.03 -15.32 12.56
C LEU A 267 21.50 -14.88 12.62
N PRO A 268 22.33 -15.27 11.64
CA PRO A 268 23.72 -14.83 11.57
C PRO A 268 23.81 -13.30 11.57
N ARG A 269 24.72 -12.73 12.37
CA ARG A 269 25.02 -11.28 12.50
C ARG A 269 23.90 -10.38 13.04
N LEU A 270 22.64 -10.80 12.96
CA LEU A 270 21.46 -10.01 13.36
C LEU A 270 20.85 -10.47 14.69
N GLY A 271 21.09 -11.72 15.10
CA GLY A 271 20.46 -12.32 16.27
C GLY A 271 20.57 -11.47 17.54
N GLY A 272 19.44 -11.30 18.23
CA GLY A 272 19.35 -10.52 19.46
C GLY A 272 19.32 -8.99 19.27
N ARG A 273 19.56 -8.47 18.05
CA ARG A 273 19.46 -7.04 17.77
C ARG A 273 18.00 -6.60 17.65
N ARG A 274 17.71 -5.36 18.06
CA ARG A 274 16.39 -4.74 17.87
C ARG A 274 16.14 -4.51 16.38
N VAL A 275 14.97 -4.93 15.90
CA VAL A 275 14.52 -4.67 14.53
C VAL A 275 14.16 -3.17 14.41
N PRO A 276 14.79 -2.40 13.50
CA PRO A 276 14.38 -1.04 13.21
C PRO A 276 12.89 -0.99 12.81
N PRO A 277 12.04 -0.16 13.42
CA PRO A 277 10.60 -0.21 13.18
C PRO A 277 10.22 -0.03 11.70
N LEU A 278 10.97 0.79 10.96
CA LEU A 278 10.70 1.05 9.54
C LEU A 278 10.90 -0.17 8.64
N LEU A 279 11.70 -1.17 9.04
CA LEU A 279 11.86 -2.41 8.26
C LEU A 279 10.57 -3.22 8.17
N ALA A 280 9.65 -3.08 9.13
CA ALA A 280 8.33 -3.70 9.06
C ALA A 280 7.25 -2.72 8.58
N VAL A 281 7.33 -1.46 9.02
CA VAL A 281 6.29 -0.46 8.70
C VAL A 281 6.24 -0.13 7.22
N VAL A 282 7.38 0.07 6.55
CA VAL A 282 7.42 0.45 5.13
C VAL A 282 6.84 -0.66 4.24
N PRO A 283 7.34 -1.92 4.27
CA PRO A 283 6.77 -2.97 3.42
C PRO A 283 5.32 -3.30 3.81
N GLY A 284 4.99 -3.33 5.11
CA GLY A 284 3.63 -3.57 5.57
C GLY A 284 2.64 -2.52 5.04
N THR A 285 3.04 -1.25 5.01
CA THR A 285 2.22 -0.16 4.47
C THR A 285 2.09 -0.26 2.94
N LEU A 286 3.18 -0.55 2.23
CA LEU A 286 3.16 -0.71 0.77
C LEU A 286 2.24 -1.86 0.34
N VAL A 287 2.36 -3.02 0.99
CA VAL A 287 1.48 -4.16 0.73
C VAL A 287 0.03 -3.84 1.10
N ALA A 288 -0.21 -3.20 2.25
CA ALA A 288 -1.57 -2.81 2.63
C ALA A 288 -2.22 -1.89 1.58
N ILE A 289 -1.48 -0.91 1.06
CA ILE A 289 -1.97 -0.01 0.00
C ILE A 289 -2.23 -0.80 -1.30
N ALA A 290 -1.28 -1.62 -1.74
CA ALA A 290 -1.41 -2.38 -2.99
C ALA A 290 -2.57 -3.39 -2.94
N VAL A 291 -2.75 -4.08 -1.81
CA VAL A 291 -3.87 -5.00 -1.59
C VAL A 291 -5.19 -4.24 -1.56
N THR A 292 -5.24 -3.08 -0.91
CA THR A 292 -6.46 -2.25 -0.88
C THR A 292 -6.83 -1.78 -2.29
N ALA A 293 -5.85 -1.30 -3.06
CA ALA A 293 -6.03 -0.87 -4.45
C ALA A 293 -6.56 -2.02 -5.33
N GLY A 294 -5.89 -3.17 -5.30
CA GLY A 294 -6.32 -4.36 -6.04
C GLY A 294 -7.73 -4.81 -5.64
N SER A 295 -8.03 -4.87 -4.35
CA SER A 295 -9.34 -5.32 -3.86
C SER A 295 -10.47 -4.39 -4.27
N LEU A 296 -10.25 -3.07 -4.30
CA LEU A 296 -11.26 -2.13 -4.79
C LEU A 296 -11.49 -2.27 -6.29
N GLY A 297 -10.43 -2.53 -7.06
CA GLY A 297 -10.52 -2.86 -8.48
C GLY A 297 -11.39 -4.09 -8.74
N GLU A 298 -11.15 -5.17 -8.00
CA GLU A 298 -11.96 -6.39 -8.06
C GLU A 298 -13.42 -6.15 -7.66
N LEU A 299 -13.67 -5.40 -6.57
CA LEU A 299 -15.04 -5.07 -6.14
C LEU A 299 -15.82 -4.24 -7.16
N ALA A 300 -15.13 -3.44 -7.98
CA ALA A 300 -15.75 -2.71 -9.07
C ALA A 300 -15.98 -3.59 -10.31
N ASN A 301 -15.40 -4.79 -10.37
CA ASN A 301 -15.56 -5.71 -11.48
C ASN A 301 -16.82 -6.59 -11.33
N SER A 302 -17.63 -6.68 -12.39
CA SER A 302 -18.83 -7.52 -12.39
C SER A 302 -18.50 -9.00 -12.22
N ASP A 303 -17.34 -9.43 -12.72
CA ASP A 303 -16.92 -10.83 -12.68
C ASP A 303 -16.66 -11.30 -11.25
N PHE A 304 -16.17 -10.41 -10.39
CA PHE A 304 -16.04 -10.68 -8.95
C PHE A 304 -17.39 -11.03 -8.32
N TRP A 305 -18.45 -10.30 -8.68
CA TRP A 305 -19.79 -10.53 -8.14
C TRP A 305 -20.49 -11.75 -8.76
N GLN A 306 -20.24 -12.03 -10.03
CA GLN A 306 -20.69 -13.28 -10.67
C GLN A 306 -20.03 -14.49 -9.98
N MET A 307 -18.72 -14.42 -9.75
CA MET A 307 -17.94 -15.42 -9.02
C MET A 307 -18.45 -15.58 -7.57
N ALA A 308 -18.80 -14.48 -6.90
CA ALA A 308 -19.35 -14.51 -5.54
C ALA A 308 -20.73 -15.20 -5.48
N GLY A 309 -21.57 -15.01 -6.50
CA GLY A 309 -22.86 -15.68 -6.62
C GLY A 309 -22.73 -17.19 -6.87
N GLY A 310 -21.70 -17.61 -7.60
CA GLY A 310 -21.31 -19.01 -7.79
C GLY A 310 -20.44 -19.55 -6.65
N PHE A 311 -20.85 -19.31 -5.40
CA PHE A 311 -20.06 -19.63 -4.20
C PHE A 311 -19.48 -21.05 -4.26
N SER A 312 -18.15 -21.16 -4.26
CA SER A 312 -17.41 -22.41 -4.22
C SER A 312 -16.24 -22.30 -3.25
N SER A 313 -15.78 -23.43 -2.71
CA SER A 313 -14.60 -23.46 -1.84
C SER A 313 -13.31 -23.01 -2.54
N ALA A 314 -13.29 -22.98 -3.89
CA ALA A 314 -12.17 -22.44 -4.66
C ALA A 314 -12.13 -20.90 -4.61
N ASN A 315 -13.29 -20.25 -4.64
CA ASN A 315 -13.39 -18.79 -4.79
C ASN A 315 -13.73 -18.08 -3.47
N ALA A 316 -14.29 -18.78 -2.48
CA ALA A 316 -14.64 -18.24 -1.17
C ALA A 316 -13.50 -17.47 -0.47
N PRO A 317 -12.21 -17.89 -0.54
CA PRO A 317 -11.13 -17.12 0.06
C PRO A 317 -10.96 -15.71 -0.53
N MET A 318 -11.30 -15.51 -1.81
CA MET A 318 -11.15 -14.20 -2.49
C MET A 318 -12.14 -13.16 -1.94
N LEU A 319 -13.29 -13.60 -1.40
CA LEU A 319 -14.27 -12.71 -0.78
C LEU A 319 -13.73 -11.99 0.47
N LEU A 320 -12.65 -12.50 1.06
CA LEU A 320 -12.01 -11.91 2.22
C LEU A 320 -10.94 -10.86 1.86
N TRP A 321 -10.51 -10.79 0.60
CA TRP A 321 -9.44 -9.88 0.17
C TRP A 321 -9.70 -8.40 0.47
N PRO A 322 -10.93 -7.86 0.30
CA PRO A 322 -11.22 -6.47 0.66
C PRO A 322 -10.93 -6.11 2.12
N LEU A 323 -10.96 -7.09 3.02
CA LEU A 323 -10.66 -6.89 4.43
C LEU A 323 -9.17 -6.97 4.74
N TRP A 324 -8.36 -7.56 3.85
CA TRP A 324 -6.94 -7.84 4.09
C TRP A 324 -6.09 -6.58 4.15
N GLY A 325 -6.24 -5.69 3.16
CA GLY A 325 -5.51 -4.42 3.09
C GLY A 325 -5.73 -3.55 4.34
N PRO A 326 -6.99 -3.24 4.72
CA PRO A 326 -7.30 -2.50 5.94
C PRO A 326 -6.80 -3.18 7.22
N ALA A 327 -6.97 -4.50 7.34
CA ALA A 327 -6.49 -5.25 8.51
C ALA A 327 -4.95 -5.18 8.63
N LEU A 328 -4.23 -5.34 7.52
CA LEU A 328 -2.76 -5.24 7.50
C LEU A 328 -2.28 -3.81 7.78
N GLY A 329 -2.96 -2.81 7.23
CA GLY A 329 -2.69 -1.39 7.52
C GLY A 329 -2.87 -1.07 9.00
N ALA A 330 -3.96 -1.56 9.60
CA ALA A 330 -4.21 -1.44 11.03
C ALA A 330 -3.12 -2.15 11.86
N ALA A 331 -2.77 -3.40 11.52
CA ALA A 331 -1.71 -4.14 12.21
C ALA A 331 -0.36 -3.42 12.14
N THR A 332 -0.04 -2.85 10.98
CA THR A 332 1.18 -2.07 10.73
C THR A 332 1.20 -0.78 11.55
N LEU A 333 0.07 -0.08 11.62
CA LEU A 333 -0.09 1.11 12.45
C LEU A 333 0.07 0.77 13.94
N ALA A 334 -0.55 -0.32 14.40
CA ALA A 334 -0.43 -0.77 15.79
C ALA A 334 1.02 -1.07 16.15
N TYR A 335 1.74 -1.77 15.26
CA TYR A 335 3.16 -2.05 15.42
C TYR A 335 3.98 -0.75 15.53
N HIS A 336 3.72 0.22 14.66
CA HIS A 336 4.38 1.53 14.72
C HIS A 336 4.09 2.25 16.06
N LEU A 337 2.84 2.27 16.50
CA LEU A 337 2.41 2.94 17.73
C LEU A 337 2.99 2.28 19.00
N ARG A 338 3.19 0.96 19.00
CA ARG A 338 3.87 0.28 20.12
C ARG A 338 5.37 0.55 20.15
N ARG A 339 5.99 0.72 18.97
CA ARG A 339 7.45 0.79 18.82
C ARG A 339 8.01 2.21 18.74
N ARG A 340 7.16 3.23 18.65
CA ARG A 340 7.61 4.62 18.71
C ARG A 340 8.16 4.94 20.10
N GLY A 341 9.31 5.60 20.17
CA GLY A 341 9.91 6.04 21.44
C GLY A 341 9.66 7.52 21.71
N ALA A 342 10.53 8.11 22.54
CA ALA A 342 10.61 9.57 22.67
C ALA A 342 10.89 10.20 21.30
N CYS A 343 10.20 11.30 20.98
CA CYS A 343 10.41 11.97 19.71
C CYS A 343 11.68 12.82 19.77
N ALA A 344 12.63 12.63 18.85
CA ALA A 344 13.84 13.45 18.80
C ALA A 344 13.57 14.95 18.56
N SER A 345 12.46 15.29 17.88
CA SER A 345 12.12 16.67 17.51
C SER A 345 11.44 17.46 18.64
N CYS A 346 10.42 16.90 19.28
CA CYS A 346 9.72 17.58 20.39
C CYS A 346 10.14 17.09 21.78
N ARG A 347 11.05 16.12 21.88
CA ARG A 347 11.55 15.47 23.11
C ARG A 347 10.49 14.82 23.99
N ARG A 348 9.23 14.77 23.54
CA ARG A 348 8.13 14.16 24.32
C ARG A 348 8.31 12.65 24.41
N PRO A 349 8.13 12.04 25.60
CA PRO A 349 8.25 10.60 25.80
C PRO A 349 7.11 9.83 25.14
N TRP A 350 7.17 8.50 25.24
CA TRP A 350 6.10 7.61 24.78
C TRP A 350 5.95 6.43 25.76
N PRO A 351 4.74 6.17 26.30
CA PRO A 351 3.50 6.93 26.12
C PRO A 351 3.60 8.36 26.67
N GLY A 352 2.88 9.30 26.05
CA GLY A 352 2.70 10.65 26.60
C GLY A 352 1.76 10.62 27.80
N PRO A 353 1.64 11.72 28.57
CA PRO A 353 0.64 11.83 29.62
C PRO A 353 -0.74 11.63 29.00
N VAL A 354 -1.43 10.55 29.39
CA VAL A 354 -2.81 10.30 28.97
C VAL A 354 -3.65 11.40 29.60
N ALA A 355 -4.38 12.18 28.79
CA ALA A 355 -5.35 13.12 29.34
C ALA A 355 -6.30 12.35 30.27
N ARG A 356 -6.40 12.81 31.52
CA ARG A 356 -7.38 12.28 32.45
C ARG A 356 -8.74 12.64 31.86
N ALA A 357 -9.52 11.61 31.52
CA ALA A 357 -10.89 11.74 31.06
C ALA A 357 -11.76 12.45 32.09
#